data_AF-A0A382HPP4-F1
#
_entry.id   AF-A0A382HPP4-F1
#
_cell.length_a   1.000
_cell.length_b   1.000
_cell.length_c   1.000
_cell.angle_alpha   90.00
_cell.angle_beta   90.00
_cell.angle_gamma   90.00
#
_symmetry.space_group_name_H-M   'P 1'
#
loop_
_entity.id
_entity.type
_entity.pdbx_description
1 polymer ?
#
loop_
_entity_poly.entity_id
_entity_poly.type
_entity_poly.pdbx_seq_one_letter_code
_entity_poly.pdbx_strand_id
1 'polypeptide(L)'
;RINGDNIFTDPIIIRKMIEFSHTGHYNFLSNVQGRTFPPGISVEMVNVQIMKKNISMFNDYEQEHVMPFFYKNLPENQILYYKNSEFKYPKGLHLALDTKNDFIKIESIIQNMIKPHWTYSTKEIIDLYLKLDLVYE
;
A
#
# COMPACT_ATOMS: atom_id res chain seq x y z
N ARG A 1 3.25 5.37 6.57
CA ARG A 1 3.91 5.60 5.28
C ARG A 1 2.95 5.25 4.17
N ILE A 2 2.73 6.22 3.30
CA ILE A 2 2.11 6.09 1.98
C ILE A 2 3.09 6.82 1.06
N ASN A 3 3.48 6.20 -0.04
CA ASN A 3 4.39 6.82 -0.99
C ASN A 3 3.60 7.70 -1.98
N GLY A 4 4.23 8.76 -2.49
CA GLY A 4 3.57 9.69 -3.41
C GLY A 4 3.28 9.12 -4.80
N ASP A 5 3.99 8.06 -5.18
CA ASP A 5 3.79 7.29 -6.43
C ASP A 5 2.61 6.31 -6.37
N ASN A 6 2.03 6.06 -5.18
CA ASN A 6 0.87 5.19 -4.98
C ASN A 6 -0.44 5.95 -5.21
N ILE A 7 -0.72 6.31 -6.47
CA ILE A 7 -1.81 7.22 -6.87
C ILE A 7 -3.18 6.76 -6.40
N PHE A 8 -3.42 5.44 -6.40
CA PHE A 8 -4.73 4.86 -6.08
C PHE A 8 -4.84 4.31 -4.66
N THR A 9 -4.03 4.81 -3.71
CA THR A 9 -4.08 4.33 -2.32
C THR A 9 -5.51 4.39 -1.76
N ASP A 10 -6.02 3.24 -1.36
CA ASP A 10 -7.42 3.06 -0.95
C ASP A 10 -7.70 3.61 0.46
N PRO A 11 -8.58 4.62 0.61
CA PRO A 11 -8.90 5.20 1.91
C PRO A 11 -9.58 4.25 2.88
N ILE A 12 -10.28 3.22 2.40
CA ILE A 12 -10.93 2.21 3.26
C ILE A 12 -9.86 1.37 3.95
N ILE A 13 -8.79 1.00 3.24
CA ILE A 13 -7.65 0.28 3.82
C ILE A 13 -6.98 1.13 4.88
N ILE A 14 -6.73 2.42 4.58
CA ILE A 14 -6.11 3.35 5.55
C ILE A 14 -6.95 3.40 6.83
N ARG A 15 -8.27 3.59 6.73
CA ARG A 15 -9.16 3.65 7.91
C ARG A 15 -9.14 2.37 8.73
N LYS A 16 -9.26 1.21 8.08
CA LYS A 16 -9.21 -0.11 8.76
C LYS A 16 -7.87 -0.30 9.49
N MET A 17 -6.75 0.07 8.86
CA MET A 17 -5.43 -0.04 9.51
C MET A 17 -5.28 0.95 10.68
N ILE A 18 -5.86 2.15 10.61
CA ILE A 18 -5.92 3.08 11.75
C ILE A 18 -6.69 2.45 12.91
N GLU A 19 -7.84 1.82 12.65
CA GLU A 19 -8.63 1.13 13.69
C GLU A 19 -7.81 0.04 14.38
N PHE A 20 -7.10 -0.80 13.61
CA PHE A 20 -6.20 -1.81 14.18
C PHE A 20 -5.07 -1.18 15.00
N SER A 21 -4.53 -0.04 14.57
CA SER A 21 -3.45 0.65 15.31
C SER A 21 -3.91 1.14 16.69
N HIS A 22 -5.19 1.50 16.84
CA HIS A 22 -5.76 1.96 18.10
C HIS A 22 -6.05 0.83 19.11
N THR A 23 -6.01 -0.43 18.68
CA THR A 23 -6.14 -1.57 19.62
C THR A 23 -4.96 -1.68 20.59
N GLY A 24 -3.81 -1.09 20.25
CA GLY A 24 -2.59 -1.16 21.05
C GLY A 24 -1.88 -2.52 21.00
N HIS A 25 -2.36 -3.48 20.22
CA HIS A 25 -1.77 -4.81 20.11
C HIS A 25 -0.53 -4.88 19.20
N TYR A 26 -0.40 -3.94 18.27
CA TYR A 26 0.62 -3.97 17.23
C TYR A 26 1.48 -2.72 17.25
N ASN A 27 2.78 -2.90 17.06
CA ASN A 27 3.74 -1.80 16.92
C ASN A 27 4.02 -1.46 15.46
N PHE A 28 3.73 -2.39 14.56
CA PHE A 28 3.90 -2.20 13.12
C PHE A 28 2.78 -2.90 12.36
N LEU A 29 2.22 -2.22 11.36
CA LEU A 29 1.14 -2.70 10.53
C LEU A 29 1.56 -2.51 9.07
N SER A 30 1.28 -3.50 8.23
CA SER A 30 1.65 -3.44 6.81
C SER A 30 0.70 -4.27 5.94
N ASN A 31 0.43 -3.80 4.73
CA ASN A 31 -0.19 -4.60 3.67
C ASN A 31 0.79 -5.00 2.54
N VAL A 32 2.10 -4.80 2.75
CA VAL A 32 3.16 -4.90 1.72
C VAL A 32 3.86 -6.26 1.74
N GLN A 33 4.36 -6.70 2.90
CA GLN A 33 5.02 -8.01 2.98
C GLN A 33 3.98 -9.13 2.88
N GLY A 34 4.25 -10.11 2.00
CA GLY A 34 3.26 -11.17 1.69
C GLY A 34 1.96 -10.62 1.11
N ARG A 35 2.05 -9.52 0.35
CA ARG A 35 0.90 -8.75 -0.14
C ARG A 35 -0.12 -9.60 -0.90
N THR A 36 -1.36 -9.19 -0.69
CA THR A 36 -2.59 -9.65 -1.37
C THR A 36 -3.32 -8.49 -2.06
N PHE A 37 -2.69 -7.31 -2.04
CA PHE A 37 -3.06 -6.10 -2.77
C PHE A 37 -2.03 -5.87 -3.89
N PRO A 38 -2.43 -5.25 -5.01
CA PRO A 38 -1.48 -4.97 -6.09
C PRO A 38 -0.39 -3.98 -5.64
N PRO A 39 0.83 -4.07 -6.20
CA PRO A 39 1.81 -2.99 -6.12
C PRO A 39 1.19 -1.65 -6.51
N GLY A 40 1.56 -0.57 -5.82
CA GLY A 40 0.87 0.72 -5.91
C GLY A 40 -0.24 0.94 -4.88
N ILE A 41 -0.64 -0.10 -4.13
CA ILE A 41 -1.59 0.00 -3.01
C ILE A 41 -0.88 -0.40 -1.71
N SER A 42 -0.01 0.49 -1.23
CA SER A 42 0.86 0.22 -0.08
C SER A 42 0.56 1.16 1.08
N VAL A 43 0.23 0.58 2.22
CA VAL A 43 0.00 1.28 3.49
C VAL A 43 0.79 0.56 4.57
N GLU A 44 1.66 1.31 5.25
CA GLU A 44 2.44 0.84 6.39
C GLU A 44 2.28 1.83 7.55
N MET A 45 2.20 1.36 8.79
CA MET A 45 2.06 2.20 9.97
C MET A 45 2.97 1.68 11.07
N VAL A 46 3.74 2.56 11.70
CA VAL A 46 4.60 2.21 12.83
C VAL A 46 4.27 3.09 14.03
N ASN A 47 4.30 2.50 15.22
CA ASN A 47 4.20 3.26 16.46
C ASN A 47 5.36 4.27 16.54
N VAL A 48 5.03 5.55 16.71
CA VAL A 48 6.02 6.65 16.70
C VAL A 48 7.07 6.49 17.80
N GLN A 49 6.72 5.96 18.98
CA GLN A 49 7.68 5.77 20.07
C GLN A 49 8.67 4.65 19.73
N ILE A 50 8.19 3.57 19.11
CA ILE A 50 9.05 2.50 18.61
C ILE A 50 9.99 3.04 17.52
N MET A 51 9.49 3.84 16.58
CA MET A 51 10.33 4.46 15.55
C MET A 51 11.41 5.37 16.16
N LYS A 52 11.02 6.28 17.07
CA LYS A 52 11.96 7.20 17.74
C LYS A 52 13.06 6.47 18.51
N LYS A 53 12.71 5.38 19.20
CA LYS A 53 13.68 4.58 19.99
C LYS A 53 14.72 3.90 19.10
N ASN A 54 14.36 3.58 17.86
CA ASN A 54 15.19 2.72 17.00
C ASN A 54 15.85 3.46 15.83
N ILE A 55 15.44 4.68 15.51
CA ILE A 55 15.93 5.42 14.32
C ILE A 55 17.45 5.61 14.31
N SER A 56 18.09 5.72 15.48
CA SER A 56 19.55 5.85 15.59
C SER A 56 20.31 4.57 15.22
N MET A 57 19.62 3.43 15.08
CA MET A 57 20.21 2.15 14.69
C MET A 57 20.02 1.85 13.19
N PHE A 58 19.39 2.74 12.44
CA PHE A 58 19.12 2.53 11.02
C PHE A 58 20.40 2.62 10.21
N ASN A 59 20.64 1.61 9.37
CA ASN A 59 21.65 1.71 8.31
C ASN A 59 21.18 2.62 7.17
N ASP A 60 22.05 2.94 6.21
CA ASP A 60 21.75 3.87 5.10
C ASP A 60 20.48 3.49 4.31
N TYR A 61 20.30 2.19 4.03
CA TYR A 61 19.11 1.69 3.34
C TYR A 61 17.83 1.86 4.18
N GLU A 62 17.92 1.62 5.48
CA GLU A 62 16.82 1.82 6.42
C GLU A 62 16.52 3.31 6.65
N GLN A 63 17.50 4.21 6.52
CA GLN A 63 17.25 5.65 6.58
C GLN A 63 16.43 6.14 5.39
N GLU A 64 16.67 5.60 4.19
CA GLU A 64 15.90 5.92 2.99
C GLU A 64 14.51 5.27 3.01
N HIS A 65 14.44 3.96 3.30
CA HIS A 65 13.20 3.19 3.13
C HIS A 65 12.38 3.01 4.40
N VAL A 66 12.95 3.33 5.57
CA VAL A 66 12.35 3.41 6.92
C VAL A 66 11.78 2.11 7.48
N MET A 67 10.88 1.47 6.74
CA MET A 67 10.10 0.31 7.18
C MET A 67 10.88 -1.02 7.25
N PRO A 68 11.92 -1.29 6.42
CA PRO A 68 12.69 -2.54 6.46
C PRO A 68 13.22 -2.91 7.85
N PHE A 69 13.63 -1.92 8.65
CA PHE A 69 14.11 -2.13 10.01
C PHE A 69 13.07 -2.84 10.88
N PHE A 70 11.79 -2.46 10.77
CA PHE A 70 10.74 -2.99 11.65
C PHE A 70 10.36 -4.43 11.30
N TYR A 71 10.36 -4.81 10.03
CA TYR A 71 10.18 -6.22 9.62
C TYR A 71 11.28 -7.12 10.18
N LYS A 72 12.52 -6.62 10.20
CA LYS A 72 13.68 -7.40 10.62
C LYS A 72 13.76 -7.56 12.15
N ASN A 73 13.41 -6.51 12.89
CA ASN A 73 13.75 -6.40 14.31
C ASN A 73 12.55 -6.50 15.27
N LEU A 74 11.31 -6.37 14.79
CA LEU A 74 10.15 -6.57 15.65
C LEU A 74 9.75 -8.06 15.72
N PRO A 75 9.33 -8.55 16.89
CA PRO A 75 8.71 -9.86 17.00
C PRO A 75 7.45 -9.96 16.13
N GLU A 76 7.21 -11.13 15.53
CA GLU A 76 6.08 -11.36 14.62
C GLU A 76 4.72 -11.04 15.27
N ASN A 77 4.55 -11.30 16.57
CA ASN A 77 3.32 -10.98 17.30
C ASN A 77 3.09 -9.48 17.52
N GLN A 78 4.05 -8.61 17.21
CA GLN A 78 3.92 -7.15 17.22
C GLN A 78 3.65 -6.57 15.83
N ILE A 79 3.66 -7.42 14.78
CA ILE A 79 3.42 -7.01 13.40
C ILE A 79 2.04 -7.53 12.95
N LEU A 80 1.21 -6.63 12.43
CA LEU A 80 -0.02 -7.01 11.74
C LEU A 80 0.18 -6.94 10.23
N TYR A 81 0.04 -8.08 9.56
CA TYR A 81 -0.04 -8.14 8.09
C TYR A 81 -1.50 -8.05 7.65
N TYR A 82 -1.92 -6.87 7.20
CA TYR A 82 -3.26 -6.65 6.69
C TYR A 82 -3.39 -7.26 5.29
N LYS A 83 -4.26 -8.26 5.15
CA LYS A 83 -4.47 -9.02 3.90
C LYS A 83 -5.89 -8.86 3.40
N ASN A 84 -6.03 -8.81 2.08
CA ASN A 84 -7.30 -8.92 1.37
C ASN A 84 -7.62 -10.39 1.08
N SER A 85 -8.89 -10.76 1.24
CA SER A 85 -9.47 -12.05 0.86
C SER A 85 -10.70 -11.91 -0.05
N GLU A 86 -11.10 -10.67 -0.38
CA GLU A 86 -12.35 -10.36 -1.08
C GLU A 86 -12.19 -10.37 -2.61
N PHE A 87 -10.98 -10.06 -3.11
CA PHE A 87 -10.73 -10.00 -4.55
C PHE A 87 -9.35 -10.57 -4.95
N LYS A 88 -9.19 -10.85 -6.24
CA LYS A 88 -7.92 -11.15 -6.89
C LYS A 88 -7.61 -10.09 -7.93
N TYR A 89 -6.35 -9.96 -8.32
CA TYR A 89 -5.91 -9.07 -9.38
C TYR A 89 -5.02 -9.84 -10.38
N PRO A 90 -4.96 -9.41 -11.65
CA PRO A 90 -4.18 -10.11 -12.66
C PRO A 90 -2.67 -10.04 -12.36
N LYS A 91 -1.95 -11.10 -12.74
CA LYS A 91 -0.48 -11.13 -12.63
C LYS A 91 0.10 -10.00 -13.49
N GLY A 92 1.06 -9.27 -12.93
CA GLY A 92 1.70 -8.16 -13.63
C GLY A 92 1.00 -6.80 -13.47
N LEU A 93 -0.17 -6.75 -12.80
CA LEU A 93 -0.76 -5.46 -12.42
C LEU A 93 0.20 -4.68 -11.52
N HIS A 94 0.54 -3.47 -11.95
CA HIS A 94 1.33 -2.50 -11.21
C HIS A 94 0.59 -1.16 -11.23
N LEU A 95 0.32 -0.59 -10.07
CA LEU A 95 -0.41 0.67 -9.92
C LEU A 95 0.45 1.80 -9.33
N ALA A 96 1.75 1.57 -9.12
CA ALA A 96 2.68 2.62 -8.73
C ALA A 96 3.19 3.36 -9.99
N LEU A 97 3.38 4.67 -9.86
CA LEU A 97 3.83 5.55 -10.93
C LEU A 97 5.37 5.64 -10.97
N ASP A 98 6.03 4.74 -11.71
CA ASP A 98 7.49 4.72 -11.86
C ASP A 98 7.96 5.10 -13.26
N THR A 99 7.13 4.82 -14.28
CA THR A 99 7.48 4.98 -15.69
C THR A 99 6.45 5.80 -16.46
N LYS A 100 6.82 6.22 -17.68
CA LYS A 100 5.88 6.85 -18.60
C LYS A 100 4.70 5.93 -18.96
N ASN A 101 4.92 4.61 -19.02
CA ASN A 101 3.84 3.67 -19.29
C ASN A 101 2.85 3.62 -18.12
N ASP A 102 3.35 3.63 -16.88
CA ASP A 102 2.49 3.70 -15.69
C ASP A 102 1.66 4.98 -15.71
N PHE A 103 2.26 6.12 -16.09
CA PHE A 103 1.53 7.37 -16.25
C PHE A 103 0.35 7.26 -17.21
N ILE A 104 0.56 6.69 -18.41
CA ILE A 104 -0.50 6.51 -19.42
C ILE A 104 -1.62 5.61 -18.89
N LYS A 105 -1.27 4.51 -18.22
CA LYS A 105 -2.24 3.59 -17.62
C LYS A 105 -3.04 4.27 -16.50
N ILE A 106 -2.36 4.98 -15.60
CA ILE A 106 -2.97 5.72 -14.49
C ILE A 106 -3.88 6.83 -15.02
N GLU A 107 -3.43 7.59 -16.01
CA GLU A 107 -4.21 8.63 -16.68
C GLU A 107 -5.50 8.05 -17.28
N SER A 108 -5.40 6.93 -18.02
CA SER A 108 -6.55 6.25 -18.61
C SER A 108 -7.58 5.81 -17.56
N ILE A 109 -7.12 5.25 -16.43
CA ILE A 109 -8.00 4.89 -15.30
C ILE A 109 -8.71 6.13 -14.75
N ILE A 110 -7.95 7.21 -14.47
CA ILE A 110 -8.50 8.45 -13.90
C ILE A 110 -9.53 9.09 -14.84
N GLN A 111 -9.26 9.14 -16.14
CA GLN A 111 -10.18 9.69 -17.15
C GLN A 111 -11.49 8.90 -17.26
N ASN A 112 -11.49 7.63 -16.86
CA ASN A 112 -12.66 6.76 -16.85
C ASN A 112 -13.35 6.66 -15.47
N MET A 113 -12.91 7.47 -14.50
CA MET A 113 -13.61 7.61 -13.24
C MET A 113 -14.89 8.44 -13.41
N ILE A 114 -15.99 7.93 -12.88
CA ILE A 114 -17.31 8.58 -12.86
C ILE A 114 -17.68 9.10 -11.45
N LYS A 115 -16.96 8.65 -10.42
CA LYS A 115 -17.10 9.12 -9.03
C LYS A 115 -15.92 10.04 -8.69
N PRO A 116 -15.97 10.80 -7.58
CA PRO A 116 -14.79 11.52 -7.13
C PRO A 116 -13.61 10.56 -6.90
N HIS A 117 -12.41 10.94 -7.37
CA HIS A 117 -11.25 10.03 -7.44
C HIS A 117 -10.88 9.39 -6.10
N TRP A 118 -11.09 10.11 -4.99
CA TRP A 118 -10.80 9.63 -3.63
C TRP A 118 -11.84 8.65 -3.06
N THR A 119 -12.88 8.28 -3.82
CA THR A 119 -13.96 7.38 -3.35
C THR A 119 -13.81 5.95 -3.84
N TYR A 120 -12.87 5.69 -4.75
CA TYR A 120 -12.66 4.37 -5.34
C TYR A 120 -11.95 3.43 -4.37
N SER A 121 -12.53 2.23 -4.21
CA SER A 121 -11.85 1.10 -3.58
C SER A 121 -10.84 0.46 -4.52
N THR A 122 -9.89 -0.28 -3.95
CA THR A 122 -8.90 -1.06 -4.70
C THR A 122 -9.57 -1.98 -5.73
N LYS A 123 -10.69 -2.60 -5.34
CA LYS A 123 -11.46 -3.49 -6.22
C LYS A 123 -12.00 -2.73 -7.44
N GLU A 124 -12.58 -1.54 -7.23
CA GLU A 124 -13.12 -0.73 -8.33
C GLU A 124 -12.02 -0.23 -9.28
N ILE A 125 -10.82 0.07 -8.76
CA ILE A 125 -9.66 0.40 -9.59
C ILE A 125 -9.23 -0.81 -10.45
N ILE A 126 -9.19 -2.01 -9.86
CA ILE A 126 -8.90 -3.24 -10.61
C ILE A 126 -9.98 -3.49 -11.68
N ASP A 127 -11.26 -3.31 -11.34
CA ASP A 127 -12.37 -3.49 -12.28
C ASP A 127 -12.25 -2.50 -13.47
N LEU A 128 -11.88 -1.23 -13.21
CA LEU A 128 -11.59 -0.24 -14.25
C LEU A 128 -10.40 -0.65 -15.13
N TYR A 129 -9.30 -1.09 -14.51
CA TYR A 129 -8.10 -1.55 -15.22
C TYR A 129 -8.43 -2.70 -16.18
N LEU A 130 -9.21 -3.69 -15.72
CA LEU A 130 -9.62 -4.83 -16.52
C LEU A 130 -10.59 -4.45 -17.64
N LYS A 131 -11.52 -3.52 -17.38
CA LYS A 131 -12.47 -3.03 -18.39
C LYS A 131 -11.78 -2.30 -19.53
N LEU A 132 -10.69 -1.59 -19.22
CA LEU A 132 -9.90 -0.82 -20.20
C LEU A 132 -8.87 -1.67 -20.96
N ASP A 133 -8.83 -2.98 -20.71
CA ASP A 133 -7.92 -3.94 -21.34
C ASP A 133 -6.42 -3.57 -21.25
N LEU A 134 -6.03 -2.88 -20.18
CA LEU A 134 -4.66 -2.43 -19.94
C LEU A 134 -3.68 -3.58 -19.58
N VAL A 135 -4.14 -4.83 -19.66
CA VAL A 135 -3.40 -6.05 -19.32
C VAL A 135 -2.38 -6.42 -20.41
N TYR A 136 -2.65 -6.09 -21.67
CA TYR A 136 -1.90 -6.59 -22.83
C TYR A 136 -0.87 -5.61 -23.43
N GLU A 137 -0.60 -4.49 -22.74
CA GLU A 137 0.46 -3.53 -23.08
C GLU A 137 1.62 -3.56 -22.08
#